data_AF-A0A2H0NMJ2-F1
#
_entry.id   AF-A0A2H0NMJ2-F1
#
_cell.length_a   1.000
_cell.length_b   1.000
_cell.length_c   1.000
_cell.angle_alpha   90.00
_cell.angle_beta   90.00
_cell.angle_gamma   90.00
#
_symmetry.space_group_name_H-M   'P 1'
#
loop_
_entity.id
_entity.type
_entity.pdbx_description
1 polymer ?
#
loop_
_entity_poly.entity_id
_entity_poly.type
_entity_poly.pdbx_seq_one_letter_code
_entity_poly.pdbx_strand_id
1 'polypeptide(L)'
;DVLGVWPLHGLCGTWGGIAVGIFGSQALGGTGGIAFGGINFMSQLVGTLFGICIAFIGGFIVYGLMKKLVGIRLDQEEEFNGADLSIHKISATPERESGW
;
A
#
# COMPACT_ATOMS: atom_id res chain seq x y z
N ASP A 1 8.22 -4.38 -0.25
CA ASP A 1 7.75 -3.31 -1.14
C ASP A 1 8.72 -3.27 -2.32
N VAL A 2 8.25 -3.55 -3.53
CA VAL A 2 9.10 -3.66 -4.73
C VAL A 2 8.85 -2.54 -5.74
N LEU A 3 7.75 -1.79 -5.59
CA LEU A 3 7.36 -0.70 -6.49
C LEU A 3 7.31 0.66 -5.78
N GLY A 4 7.75 0.74 -4.52
CA GLY A 4 7.65 1.98 -3.74
C GLY A 4 6.21 2.33 -3.33
N VAL A 5 5.35 1.32 -3.18
CA VAL A 5 3.94 1.51 -2.80
C VAL A 5 3.83 2.08 -1.39
N TRP A 6 4.71 1.64 -0.48
CA TRP A 6 4.70 2.11 0.91
C TRP A 6 5.09 3.58 1.06
N PRO A 7 6.24 4.05 0.52
CA PRO A 7 6.59 5.46 0.62
C PRO A 7 5.61 6.36 -0.12
N LEU A 8 5.06 5.93 -1.26
CA LEU A 8 4.11 6.76 -2.01
C LEU A 8 2.72 6.79 -1.37
N HIS A 9 2.10 5.65 -1.12
CA HIS A 9 0.70 5.62 -0.66
C HIS A 9 0.59 5.59 0.86
N GLY A 10 1.42 4.78 1.52
CA GLY A 10 1.41 4.65 2.99
C GLY A 10 1.84 5.95 3.65
N LEU A 11 3.06 6.43 3.36
CA LEU A 11 3.61 7.61 4.01
C LEU A 11 2.93 8.91 3.56
N CYS A 12 2.80 9.17 2.25
CA CYS A 12 2.13 10.40 1.79
C CYS A 12 0.65 10.42 2.18
N GLY A 13 -0.04 9.28 2.18
CA GLY A 13 -1.42 9.18 2.65
C GLY A 13 -1.54 9.49 4.14
N THR A 14 -0.64 8.94 4.97
CA THR A 14 -0.57 9.23 6.42
C THR A 14 -0.32 10.72 6.67
N TRP A 15 0.66 11.29 5.97
CA TRP A 15 0.93 12.72 6.03
C TRP A 15 -0.29 13.56 5.62
N GLY A 16 -0.95 13.20 4.51
CA GLY A 16 -2.15 13.87 4.03
C GLY A 16 -3.27 13.87 5.07
N GLY A 17 -3.56 12.72 5.69
CA GLY A 17 -4.56 12.61 6.76
C GLY A 17 -4.27 13.53 7.94
N ILE A 18 -3.03 13.53 8.43
CA ILE A 18 -2.60 14.41 9.52
C ILE A 18 -2.66 15.89 9.10
N ALA A 19 -2.21 16.22 7.89
CA ALA A 19 -2.17 17.57 7.36
C ALA A 19 -3.57 18.21 7.26
N VAL A 20 -4.63 17.42 6.98
CA VAL A 20 -6.02 17.92 7.05
C VAL A 20 -6.38 18.44 8.44
N GLY A 21 -5.93 17.75 9.50
CA GLY A 21 -6.16 18.17 10.88
C GLY A 21 -5.42 19.47 11.26
N ILE A 22 -4.31 19.76 10.57
CA ILE A 22 -3.50 20.95 10.80
C ILE A 22 -3.99 22.13 9.96
N PHE A 23 -4.16 21.91 8.65
CA PHE A 23 -4.33 22.95 7.63
C PHE A 23 -5.71 22.93 6.94
N GLY A 24 -6.68 22.17 7.43
CA GLY A 24 -8.03 22.10 6.85
C GLY A 24 -8.81 23.41 6.96
N SER A 25 -8.56 24.37 6.07
CA SER A 25 -9.20 25.69 6.06
C SER A 25 -10.67 25.62 5.65
N GLN A 26 -11.55 26.28 6.41
CA GLN A 26 -12.98 26.37 6.11
C GLN A 26 -13.26 27.10 4.79
N ALA A 27 -12.40 28.06 4.40
CA ALA A 27 -12.54 28.77 3.13
C ALA A 27 -12.37 27.86 1.91
N LEU A 28 -11.72 26.70 2.07
CA LEU A 28 -11.53 25.68 1.04
C LEU A 28 -12.39 24.42 1.29
N GLY A 29 -13.42 24.52 2.13
CA GLY A 29 -14.31 23.40 2.46
C GLY A 29 -13.78 22.44 3.52
N GLY A 30 -12.68 22.78 4.19
CA GLY A 30 -12.19 22.06 5.37
C GLY A 30 -13.04 22.31 6.62
N THR A 31 -12.78 21.56 7.68
CA THR A 31 -13.57 21.64 8.93
C THR A 31 -12.98 22.60 9.97
N GLY A 32 -11.93 23.35 9.62
CA GLY A 32 -11.14 24.12 10.59
C GLY A 32 -10.05 23.27 11.23
N GLY A 33 -8.84 23.32 10.67
CA GLY A 33 -7.63 22.77 11.28
C GLY A 33 -7.10 23.62 12.44
N ILE A 34 -6.18 23.07 13.23
CA ILE A 34 -5.60 23.79 14.39
C ILE A 34 -4.86 25.07 14.01
N ALA A 35 -4.29 25.16 12.80
CA ALA A 35 -3.66 26.37 12.29
C ALA A 35 -4.66 27.54 12.09
N PHE A 36 -5.96 27.25 12.07
CA PHE A 36 -7.05 28.20 11.89
C PHE A 36 -7.97 28.28 13.12
N GLY A 37 -7.50 27.82 14.29
CA GLY A 37 -8.27 27.85 15.55
C GLY A 37 -9.33 26.74 15.69
N GLY A 38 -9.36 25.76 14.79
CA GLY A 38 -10.25 24.60 14.88
C GLY A 38 -9.70 23.47 15.76
N ILE A 39 -10.54 22.48 16.08
CA ILE A 39 -10.21 21.38 17.01
C ILE A 39 -10.09 20.00 16.32
N ASN A 40 -10.04 19.94 14.99
CA ASN A 40 -10.16 18.67 14.25
C ASN A 40 -8.87 17.83 14.19
N PHE A 41 -7.76 18.26 14.78
CA PHE A 41 -6.49 17.54 14.70
C PHE A 41 -6.57 16.14 15.32
N MET A 42 -7.15 16.01 16.51
CA MET A 42 -7.23 14.72 17.21
C MET A 42 -8.06 13.69 16.45
N SER A 43 -9.17 14.11 15.82
CA SER A 43 -10.00 13.23 15.00
C SER A 43 -9.23 12.70 13.79
N GLN A 44 -8.49 13.56 13.09
CA GLN A 44 -7.68 13.18 11.94
C GLN A 44 -6.51 12.27 12.33
N LEU A 45 -5.86 12.55 13.45
CA LEU A 45 -4.78 11.72 13.98
C LEU A 45 -5.29 10.32 14.34
N VAL A 46 -6.36 10.23 15.14
CA VAL A 46 -6.95 8.94 15.55
C VAL A 46 -7.48 8.18 14.34
N GLY A 47 -8.19 8.83 13.42
CA GLY A 47 -8.70 8.21 12.20
C GLY A 47 -7.58 7.67 11.30
N THR A 48 -6.51 8.43 11.12
CA THR A 48 -5.33 8.00 10.35
C THR A 48 -4.67 6.79 10.98
N LEU A 49 -4.38 6.85 12.28
CA LEU A 49 -3.77 5.72 13.01
C LEU A 49 -4.67 4.49 13.00
N PHE A 50 -5.97 4.66 13.16
CA PHE A 50 -6.93 3.56 13.11
C PHE A 50 -6.96 2.91 11.72
N GLY A 51 -6.94 3.71 10.65
CA GLY A 51 -6.81 3.21 9.28
C GLY A 51 -5.52 2.41 9.06
N ILE A 52 -4.38 2.92 9.56
CA ILE A 52 -3.09 2.21 9.52
C ILE A 52 -3.17 0.88 10.27
N CYS A 53 -3.75 0.87 11.48
CA CYS A 53 -3.91 -0.34 12.28
C CYS A 53 -4.77 -1.38 11.55
N ILE A 54 -5.91 -0.99 10.98
CA ILE A 54 -6.75 -1.90 10.20
C ILE A 54 -5.99 -2.46 9.00
N ALA A 55 -5.34 -1.60 8.22
CA ALA A 55 -4.61 -2.02 7.03
C ALA A 55 -3.46 -2.98 7.37
N PHE A 56 -2.68 -2.66 8.41
CA PHE A 56 -1.54 -3.47 8.84
C PHE A 56 -1.98 -4.80 9.44
N ILE A 57 -2.90 -4.79 10.42
CA ILE A 57 -3.37 -6.00 11.10
C ILE A 57 -4.15 -6.88 10.12
N GLY A 58 -5.08 -6.29 9.35
CA GLY A 58 -5.86 -7.00 8.36
C GLY A 58 -4.98 -7.62 7.27
N GLY A 59 -4.06 -6.85 6.70
CA GLY A 59 -3.10 -7.35 5.73
C GLY A 59 -2.23 -8.47 6.31
N PHE A 60 -1.69 -8.29 7.52
CA PHE A 60 -0.87 -9.31 8.18
C PHE A 60 -1.64 -10.63 8.41
N ILE A 61 -2.90 -10.54 8.87
CA ILE A 61 -3.75 -11.72 9.08
C ILE A 61 -4.04 -12.41 7.73
N VAL A 62 -4.49 -11.67 6.74
CA VAL A 62 -4.86 -12.23 5.43
C VAL A 62 -3.67 -12.87 4.75
N TYR A 63 -2.57 -12.13 4.55
CA TYR A 63 -1.38 -12.67 3.88
C TYR A 63 -0.68 -13.73 4.74
N GLY A 64 -0.74 -13.62 6.07
CA GLY A 64 -0.20 -14.61 6.99
C GLY A 64 -0.94 -15.95 6.92
N LEU A 65 -2.28 -15.91 6.83
CA LEU A 65 -3.09 -17.11 6.64
C LEU A 65 -2.87 -17.72 5.26
N MET A 66 -2.89 -16.92 4.20
CA MET A 66 -2.59 -17.41 2.85
C MET A 66 -1.22 -18.07 2.78
N LYS A 67 -0.19 -17.46 3.39
CA LYS A 67 1.16 -18.03 3.45
C LYS A 67 1.17 -19.41 4.12
N LYS A 68 0.39 -19.62 5.19
CA LYS A 68 0.34 -20.89 5.91
C LYS A 68 -0.49 -21.97 5.21
N LEU A 69 -1.55 -21.57 4.51
CA LEU A 69 -2.53 -22.49 3.94
C LEU A 69 -2.17 -22.93 2.52
N VAL A 70 -1.75 -21.98 1.67
CA VAL A 70 -1.53 -22.23 0.23
C VAL A 70 -0.13 -21.88 -0.23
N GLY A 71 0.60 -21.07 0.53
CA GLY A 71 1.86 -20.47 0.05
C GLY A 71 1.57 -19.33 -0.95
N ILE A 72 2.31 -18.23 -0.84
CA ILE A 72 2.08 -17.01 -1.65
C ILE A 72 3.36 -16.50 -2.34
N ARG A 73 4.43 -17.29 -2.29
CA ARG A 73 5.67 -17.02 -3.01
C ARG A 73 6.10 -18.26 -3.76
N LEU A 74 6.69 -18.01 -4.92
CA LEU A 74 7.42 -19.01 -5.69
C LEU A 74 8.59 -19.56 -4.88
N ASP A 75 9.01 -20.78 -5.19
CA ASP A 75 10.29 -21.26 -4.70
C ASP A 75 11.46 -20.52 -5.36
N GLN A 76 12.68 -20.78 -4.88
CA GLN A 76 13.85 -20.02 -5.31
C GLN A 76 14.23 -20.26 -6.79
N GLU A 77 13.98 -21.46 -7.32
CA GLU A 77 14.25 -21.78 -8.71
C GLU A 77 13.17 -21.20 -9.62
N GLU A 78 11.91 -21.30 -9.21
CA GLU A 78 10.78 -20.68 -9.89
C GLU A 78 10.88 -19.15 -9.93
N GLU A 79 11.30 -18.51 -8.84
CA GLU A 79 11.55 -17.06 -8.78
C GLU A 79 12.73 -16.65 -9.67
N PHE A 80 13.81 -17.47 -9.72
CA PHE A 80 14.95 -17.23 -10.60
C PHE A 80 14.56 -17.32 -12.09
N ASN A 81 13.78 -18.32 -12.47
CA ASN A 81 13.30 -18.49 -13.84
C ASN A 81 12.26 -17.44 -14.25
N GLY A 82 11.57 -16.83 -13.28
CA GLY A 82 10.56 -15.79 -13.48
C GLY A 82 9.14 -16.36 -13.63
N ALA A 83 8.13 -15.60 -13.15
CA ALA A 83 6.74 -16.04 -13.09
C ALA A 83 6.14 -16.38 -14.48
N ASP A 84 6.54 -15.67 -15.53
CA ASP A 84 6.06 -15.91 -16.90
C ASP A 84 6.40 -17.34 -17.36
N LEU A 85 7.61 -17.83 -17.08
CA LEU A 85 8.02 -19.19 -17.40
C LEU A 85 7.57 -20.20 -16.34
N SER A 86 7.70 -19.87 -15.05
CA SER A 86 7.43 -20.80 -13.96
C SER A 86 5.94 -21.10 -13.80
N ILE A 87 5.07 -20.07 -13.89
CA ILE A 87 3.62 -20.19 -13.72
C ILE A 87 2.92 -20.28 -15.08
N HIS A 88 3.19 -19.33 -15.97
CA HIS A 88 2.38 -19.13 -17.18
C HIS A 88 2.86 -19.90 -18.40
N LYS A 89 4.08 -20.46 -18.37
CA LYS A 89 4.70 -21.24 -19.46
C LYS A 89 4.84 -20.45 -20.78
N ILE A 90 5.12 -19.15 -20.68
CA ILE A 90 5.32 -18.23 -21.82
C ILE A 90 6.60 -17.41 -21.66
N SER A 91 7.13 -16.87 -22.76
CA SER A 91 8.20 -15.88 -22.73
C SER A 91 7.65 -14.47 -22.48
N ALA A 92 8.37 -13.67 -21.70
CA ALA A 92 8.07 -12.24 -21.49
C ALA A 92 8.31 -11.38 -22.75
N THR A 93 9.16 -11.87 -23.67
CA THR A 93 9.59 -11.14 -24.86
C THR A 93 9.38 -11.99 -26.12
N PRO A 94 8.72 -11.46 -27.17
CA PRO A 94 8.42 -12.22 -28.40
C PRO A 94 9.65 -12.75 -29.13
N GLU A 95 10.77 -12.02 -29.07
CA GLU A 95 12.01 -12.35 -29.79
C GLU A 95 12.64 -13.66 -29.32
N ARG A 96 12.29 -14.13 -28.12
CA ARG A 96 12.73 -15.44 -27.59
C ARG A 96 11.83 -16.60 -28.02
N GLU A 97 10.66 -16.33 -28.57
CA GLU A 97 9.74 -17.35 -29.10
C GLU A 97 9.87 -17.52 -30.62
N SER A 98 10.18 -16.44 -31.33
CA SER A 98 10.48 -16.50 -32.76
C SER A 98 11.94 -16.90 -32.97
N GLY A 99 12.19 -18.18 -33.23
CA GLY A 99 13.52 -18.73 -33.53
C GLY A 99 14.09 -18.34 -34.91
N TRP A 100 13.94 -17.07 -35.32
CA TRP A 100 14.47 -16.51 -36.56
C TRP A 100 15.45 -15.38 -36.27
#